data_AF-A0A0U5IDI7-F1
#
_entry.id   AF-A0A0U5IDI7-F1
#
_cell.length_a   1.000
_cell.length_b   1.000
_cell.length_c   1.000
_cell.angle_alpha   90.00
_cell.angle_beta   90.00
_cell.angle_gamma   90.00
#
_symmetry.space_group_name_H-M   'P 1'
#
loop_
_entity.id
_entity.type
_entity.pdbx_description
1 polymer ?
#
loop_
_entity_poly.entity_id
_entity_poly.type
_entity_poly.pdbx_seq_one_letter_code
_entity_poly.pdbx_strand_id
1 'polypeptide(L)'
;MTTRSSIQTAALALAVSGLFATHATLAGPFAHGQTPEAFASQRIERMTERLDLTAEQQREIRAILDAQQAESARQRAETRARVDAVLTPEQLARTHEQREAREERHLDRLAKQLALSTEQIARVRTIMQAKGDDPEMARNEVREQIKDVLTAEQRSTYEASGADSERRGPGKPCRPGPAF
;
A
#
# COMPACT_ATOMS: atom_id res chain seq x y z
N MET A 1 12.22 -28.00 -57.53
CA MET A 1 11.72 -26.63 -57.28
C MET A 1 10.20 -26.69 -57.17
N THR A 2 9.67 -26.07 -56.11
CA THR A 2 8.26 -25.78 -55.75
C THR A 2 7.26 -26.94 -55.55
N THR A 3 7.00 -27.23 -54.27
CA THR A 3 5.89 -28.03 -53.74
C THR A 3 4.85 -27.15 -53.02
N ARG A 4 3.56 -27.49 -53.21
CA ARG A 4 2.37 -27.39 -52.33
C ARG A 4 2.06 -26.04 -51.63
N SER A 5 0.92 -25.38 -51.89
CA SER A 5 -0.51 -25.74 -51.66
C SER A 5 -1.06 -25.28 -50.30
N SER A 6 -2.19 -24.58 -50.39
CA SER A 6 -3.32 -24.53 -49.45
C SER A 6 -3.25 -23.59 -48.23
N ILE A 7 -3.94 -22.45 -48.36
CA ILE A 7 -4.50 -21.63 -47.28
C ILE A 7 -5.58 -22.44 -46.55
N GLN A 8 -5.46 -22.63 -45.25
CA GLN A 8 -6.57 -23.06 -44.39
C GLN A 8 -6.79 -22.04 -43.27
N THR A 9 -7.88 -21.31 -43.40
CA THR A 9 -8.56 -20.58 -42.33
C THR A 9 -9.11 -21.58 -41.31
N ALA A 10 -8.68 -21.49 -40.06
CA ALA A 10 -9.34 -22.15 -38.94
C ALA A 10 -9.72 -21.09 -37.90
N ALA A 11 -10.96 -20.63 -37.99
CA ALA A 11 -11.61 -19.91 -36.90
C ALA A 11 -11.95 -20.94 -35.80
N LEU A 12 -11.35 -20.78 -34.62
CA LEU A 12 -11.72 -21.55 -33.44
C LEU A 12 -12.41 -20.62 -32.45
N ALA A 13 -13.74 -20.64 -32.49
CA ALA A 13 -14.58 -20.06 -31.45
C ALA A 13 -14.62 -21.02 -30.26
N LEU A 14 -14.03 -20.61 -29.13
CA LEU A 14 -14.17 -21.29 -27.85
C LEU A 14 -15.00 -20.40 -26.93
N ALA A 15 -16.31 -20.67 -26.93
CA ALA A 15 -17.25 -20.20 -25.93
C ALA A 15 -17.02 -21.02 -24.65
N VAL A 16 -16.48 -20.37 -23.59
CA VAL A 16 -16.45 -20.95 -22.25
C VAL A 16 -17.38 -20.12 -21.37
N SER A 17 -18.59 -20.64 -21.22
CA SER A 17 -19.55 -20.24 -20.19
C SER A 17 -19.02 -20.67 -18.82
N GLY A 18 -18.59 -19.72 -18.00
CA GLY A 18 -18.18 -19.96 -16.61
C GLY A 18 -19.03 -19.12 -15.66
N LEU A 19 -19.80 -19.81 -14.81
CA LEU A 19 -20.62 -19.21 -13.75
C LEU A 19 -19.81 -18.23 -12.90
N PHE A 20 -20.28 -16.99 -12.76
CA PHE A 20 -19.81 -16.07 -11.74
C PHE A 20 -20.29 -16.55 -10.37
N ALA A 21 -19.51 -17.42 -9.74
CA ALA A 21 -19.61 -17.70 -8.32
C ALA A 21 -19.28 -16.41 -7.55
N THR A 22 -20.29 -15.85 -6.89
CA THR A 22 -20.15 -14.77 -5.90
C THR A 22 -19.24 -15.23 -4.77
N HIS A 23 -17.96 -14.92 -4.86
CA HIS A 23 -17.05 -15.07 -3.74
C HIS A 23 -17.33 -13.92 -2.77
N ALA A 24 -17.98 -14.27 -1.66
CA ALA A 24 -18.04 -13.41 -0.49
C ALA A 24 -16.61 -12.98 -0.15
N THR A 25 -16.37 -11.67 -0.23
CA THR A 25 -15.10 -11.07 0.17
C THR A 25 -14.90 -11.32 1.66
N LEU A 26 -14.08 -12.30 2.00
CA LEU A 26 -13.40 -12.40 3.28
C LEU A 26 -12.42 -11.22 3.37
N ALA A 27 -12.95 -10.04 3.68
CA ALA A 27 -12.19 -8.87 4.05
C ALA A 27 -11.62 -9.12 5.46
N GLY A 28 -10.49 -9.82 5.53
CA GLY A 28 -9.68 -9.87 6.74
C GLY A 28 -9.27 -8.46 7.17
N PRO A 29 -9.27 -8.15 8.48
CA PRO A 29 -9.06 -6.80 8.97
C PRO A 29 -7.65 -6.32 8.59
N PHE A 30 -7.63 -5.13 8.00
CA PHE A 30 -6.50 -4.47 7.39
C PHE A 30 -5.24 -4.42 8.28
N ALA A 31 -4.14 -4.95 7.76
CA ALA A 31 -2.80 -4.78 8.33
C ALA A 31 -2.37 -3.31 8.22
N HIS A 32 -2.62 -2.52 9.26
CA HIS A 32 -2.17 -1.14 9.34
C HIS A 32 -0.74 -1.09 9.89
N GLY A 33 0.25 -0.83 9.02
CA GLY A 33 1.60 -0.46 9.44
C GLY A 33 2.76 -1.02 8.61
N GLN A 34 2.55 -2.08 7.83
CA GLN A 34 3.62 -2.68 7.03
C GLN A 34 3.96 -1.84 5.79
N THR A 35 5.24 -1.82 5.40
CA THR A 35 5.64 -1.30 4.09
C THR A 35 5.06 -2.23 3.02
N PRO A 36 4.65 -1.73 1.83
CA PRO A 36 4.14 -2.61 0.78
C PRO A 36 5.12 -3.74 0.41
N GLU A 37 6.42 -3.43 0.43
CA GLU A 37 7.47 -4.40 0.16
C GLU A 37 7.63 -5.44 1.28
N ALA A 38 7.60 -5.02 2.55
CA ALA A 38 7.62 -5.94 3.68
C ALA A 38 6.36 -6.80 3.70
N PHE A 39 5.21 -6.23 3.33
CA PHE A 39 3.97 -6.99 3.19
C PHE A 39 4.06 -8.03 2.07
N ALA A 40 4.53 -7.64 0.89
CA ALA A 40 4.71 -8.56 -0.23
C ALA A 40 5.73 -9.66 0.12
N SER A 41 6.87 -9.27 0.69
CA SER A 41 7.94 -10.20 1.07
C SER A 41 7.50 -11.14 2.19
N GLN A 42 6.88 -10.66 3.27
CA GLN A 42 6.34 -11.49 4.35
C GLN A 42 5.22 -12.43 3.86
N ARG A 43 4.40 -11.96 2.91
CA ARG A 43 3.37 -12.81 2.31
C ARG A 43 4.00 -13.92 1.49
N ILE A 44 4.99 -13.60 0.65
CA ILE A 44 5.74 -14.57 -0.15
C ILE A 44 6.49 -15.55 0.73
N GLU A 45 7.15 -15.09 1.80
CA GLU A 45 7.86 -15.94 2.77
C GLU A 45 6.90 -16.95 3.39
N ARG A 46 5.77 -16.51 3.94
CA ARG A 46 4.75 -17.41 4.50
C ARG A 46 4.16 -18.39 3.49
N MET A 47 4.03 -17.99 2.22
CA MET A 47 3.58 -18.90 1.16
C MET A 47 4.68 -19.88 0.78
N THR A 48 5.94 -19.44 0.78
CA THR A 48 7.11 -20.27 0.50
C THR A 48 7.26 -21.35 1.55
N GLU A 49 7.16 -21.02 2.84
CA GLU A 49 7.21 -21.98 3.95
C GLU A 49 6.09 -23.03 3.90
N ARG A 50 4.92 -22.65 3.37
CA ARG A 50 3.72 -23.52 3.36
C ARG A 50 3.57 -24.35 2.10
N LEU A 51 4.11 -23.87 0.99
CA LEU A 51 3.86 -24.40 -0.35
C LEU A 51 5.16 -24.73 -1.11
N ASP A 52 6.32 -24.56 -0.47
CA ASP A 52 7.65 -24.78 -1.05
C ASP A 52 7.85 -24.07 -2.39
N LEU A 53 7.52 -22.77 -2.42
CA LEU A 53 7.58 -21.97 -3.65
C LEU A 53 9.01 -21.88 -4.20
N THR A 54 9.14 -22.18 -5.50
CA THR A 54 10.39 -21.96 -6.25
C THR A 54 10.70 -20.47 -6.41
N ALA A 55 11.95 -20.14 -6.70
CA ALA A 55 12.37 -18.77 -6.96
C ALA A 55 11.57 -18.10 -8.11
N GLU A 56 11.22 -18.86 -9.15
CA GLU A 56 10.39 -18.38 -10.25
C GLU A 56 8.99 -17.98 -9.77
N GLN A 57 8.32 -18.86 -9.02
CA GLN A 57 6.99 -18.61 -8.46
C GLN A 57 6.98 -17.42 -7.50
N GLN A 58 8.02 -17.27 -6.67
CA GLN A 58 8.16 -16.13 -5.77
C GLN A 58 8.22 -14.81 -6.55
N ARG A 59 8.96 -14.76 -7.67
CA ARG A 59 9.04 -13.57 -8.52
C ARG A 59 7.70 -13.24 -9.18
N GLU A 60 7.02 -14.24 -9.73
CA GLU A 60 5.70 -14.05 -10.35
C GLU A 60 4.67 -13.53 -9.34
N ILE A 61 4.64 -14.13 -8.15
CA ILE A 61 3.73 -13.69 -7.09
C ILE A 61 4.07 -12.27 -6.64
N ARG A 62 5.34 -11.91 -6.55
CA ARG A 62 5.75 -10.53 -6.22
C ARG A 62 5.19 -9.54 -7.23
N ALA A 63 5.35 -9.81 -8.52
CA ALA A 63 4.81 -8.96 -9.58
C ALA A 63 3.27 -8.80 -9.47
N ILE A 64 2.56 -9.88 -9.14
CA ILE A 64 1.09 -9.82 -8.91
C ILE A 64 0.74 -8.93 -7.72
N LEU A 65 1.44 -9.08 -6.59
CA LEU A 65 1.19 -8.29 -5.38
C LEU A 65 1.50 -6.80 -5.59
N ASP A 66 2.58 -6.49 -6.31
CA ASP A 66 2.95 -5.11 -6.65
C ASP A 66 1.91 -4.46 -7.56
N ALA A 67 1.45 -5.17 -8.60
CA ALA A 67 0.40 -4.70 -9.49
C ALA A 67 -0.93 -4.49 -8.74
N GLN A 68 -1.32 -5.43 -7.85
CA GLN A 68 -2.51 -5.29 -7.00
C GLN A 68 -2.42 -4.06 -6.09
N GLN A 69 -1.23 -3.78 -5.56
CA GLN A 69 -1.00 -2.64 -4.68
C GLN A 69 -1.15 -1.31 -5.43
N ALA A 70 -0.57 -1.20 -6.63
CA ALA A 70 -0.70 -0.02 -7.49
C ALA A 70 -2.17 0.23 -7.86
N GLU A 71 -2.90 -0.82 -8.26
CA GLU A 71 -4.32 -0.74 -8.58
C GLU A 71 -5.14 -0.27 -7.37
N SER A 72 -4.88 -0.84 -6.19
CA SER A 72 -5.55 -0.48 -4.95
C SER A 72 -5.29 0.98 -4.56
N ALA A 73 -4.09 1.51 -4.81
CA ALA A 73 -3.75 2.90 -4.55
C ALA A 73 -4.55 3.83 -5.47
N ARG A 74 -4.59 3.52 -6.77
CA ARG A 74 -5.38 4.27 -7.77
C ARG A 74 -6.87 4.30 -7.42
N GLN A 75 -7.46 3.15 -7.08
CA GLN A 75 -8.87 3.06 -6.68
C GLN A 75 -9.19 3.89 -5.44
N ARG A 76 -8.28 3.93 -4.45
CA ARG A 76 -8.45 4.77 -3.25
C ARG A 76 -8.40 6.25 -3.61
N ALA A 77 -7.48 6.66 -4.49
CA ALA A 77 -7.37 8.04 -4.95
C ALA A 77 -8.62 8.49 -5.70
N GLU A 78 -9.11 7.67 -6.63
CA GLU A 78 -10.34 7.94 -7.37
C GLU A 78 -11.56 8.01 -6.44
N THR A 79 -11.67 7.09 -5.49
CA THR A 79 -12.74 7.10 -4.49
C THR A 79 -12.70 8.36 -3.64
N ARG A 80 -11.50 8.78 -3.22
CA ARG A 80 -11.31 10.02 -2.46
C ARG A 80 -11.72 11.25 -3.27
N ALA A 81 -11.34 11.33 -4.55
CA ALA A 81 -11.74 12.42 -5.42
C ALA A 81 -13.27 12.49 -5.59
N ARG A 82 -13.93 11.34 -5.77
CA ARG A 82 -15.40 11.26 -5.86
C ARG A 82 -16.10 11.69 -4.58
N VAL A 83 -15.54 11.32 -3.42
CA VAL A 83 -16.05 11.77 -2.12
C VAL A 83 -15.84 13.28 -1.96
N ASP A 84 -14.63 13.77 -2.21
CA ASP A 84 -14.30 15.19 -2.07
C ASP A 84 -15.20 16.07 -2.99
N ALA A 85 -15.62 15.56 -4.16
CA ALA A 85 -16.52 16.25 -5.11
C ALA A 85 -17.98 16.41 -4.64
N VAL A 86 -18.45 15.62 -3.67
CA VAL A 86 -19.82 15.72 -3.14
C VAL A 86 -19.89 16.48 -1.80
N LEU A 87 -18.74 16.90 -1.27
CA LEU A 87 -18.67 17.67 -0.03
C LEU A 87 -18.91 19.16 -0.30
N THR A 88 -19.47 19.86 0.69
CA THR A 88 -19.49 21.33 0.65
C THR A 88 -18.08 21.89 0.83
N PRO A 89 -17.82 23.16 0.43
CA PRO A 89 -16.52 23.79 0.64
C PRO A 89 -16.05 23.73 2.11
N GLU A 90 -16.95 23.92 3.06
CA GLU A 90 -16.64 23.88 4.50
C GLU A 90 -16.32 22.46 4.97
N GLN A 91 -17.03 21.45 4.46
CA GLN A 91 -16.76 20.04 4.77
C GLN A 91 -15.43 19.56 4.17
N LEU A 92 -15.13 20.02 2.95
CA LEU A 92 -13.86 19.75 2.29
C LEU A 92 -12.72 20.37 3.09
N ALA A 93 -12.81 21.65 3.45
CA ALA A 93 -11.81 22.35 4.27
C ALA A 93 -11.55 21.62 5.60
N ARG A 94 -12.62 21.21 6.31
CA ARG A 94 -12.50 20.41 7.54
C ARG A 94 -11.80 19.06 7.31
N THR A 95 -12.06 18.43 6.17
CA THR A 95 -11.41 17.17 5.80
C THR A 95 -9.91 17.37 5.55
N HIS A 96 -9.52 18.46 4.90
CA HIS A 96 -8.11 18.83 4.70
C HIS A 96 -7.41 19.12 6.03
N GLU A 97 -8.00 19.96 6.89
CA GLU A 97 -7.45 20.26 8.22
C GLU A 97 -7.24 18.99 9.06
N GLN A 98 -8.21 18.06 9.04
CA GLN A 98 -8.07 16.79 9.75
C GLN A 98 -6.96 15.90 9.18
N ARG A 99 -6.73 15.94 7.86
CA ARG A 99 -5.65 15.18 7.20
C ARG A 99 -4.30 15.76 7.61
N GLU A 100 -4.11 17.07 7.49
CA GLU A 100 -2.89 17.78 7.91
C GLU A 100 -2.59 17.55 9.40
N ALA A 101 -3.60 17.65 10.27
CA ALA A 101 -3.42 17.41 11.70
C ALA A 101 -3.00 15.96 12.02
N ARG A 102 -3.42 14.98 11.20
CA ARG A 102 -2.96 13.58 11.35
C ARG A 102 -1.52 13.42 10.91
N GLU A 103 -1.12 14.09 9.83
CA GLU A 103 0.25 14.08 9.31
C GLU A 103 1.21 14.74 10.30
N GLU A 104 0.86 15.91 10.86
CA GLU A 104 1.70 16.59 11.85
C GLU A 104 1.84 15.73 13.12
N ARG A 105 0.75 15.12 13.62
CA ARG A 105 0.85 14.17 14.74
C ARG A 105 1.69 12.94 14.42
N HIS A 106 1.78 12.54 13.16
CA HIS A 106 2.66 11.44 12.75
C HIS A 106 4.12 11.90 12.73
N LEU A 107 4.39 13.06 12.15
CA LEU A 107 5.70 13.69 12.12
C LEU A 107 6.23 13.95 13.53
N ASP A 108 5.40 14.47 14.45
CA ASP A 108 5.77 14.70 15.84
C ASP A 108 6.21 13.43 16.56
N ARG A 109 5.48 12.32 16.33
CA ARG A 109 5.85 11.02 16.89
C ARG A 109 7.18 10.53 16.32
N LEU A 110 7.37 10.67 15.01
CA LEU A 110 8.61 10.30 14.34
C LEU A 110 9.79 11.14 14.83
N ALA A 111 9.59 12.46 14.95
CA ALA A 111 10.56 13.41 15.43
C ALA A 111 11.02 13.09 16.85
N LYS A 112 10.08 12.76 17.74
CA LYS A 112 10.39 12.32 19.11
C LYS A 112 11.11 10.99 19.14
N GLN A 113 10.65 10.02 18.35
CA GLN A 113 11.21 8.67 18.34
C GLN A 113 12.65 8.62 17.81
N LEU A 114 12.95 9.43 16.79
CA LEU A 114 14.25 9.45 16.12
C LEU A 114 15.12 10.64 16.56
N ALA A 115 14.63 11.47 17.49
CA ALA A 115 15.27 12.74 17.87
C ALA A 115 15.68 13.57 16.64
N LEU A 116 14.74 13.82 15.72
CA LEU A 116 15.00 14.58 14.50
C LEU A 116 15.33 16.04 14.80
N SER A 117 16.34 16.58 14.13
CA SER A 117 16.63 18.02 14.15
C SER A 117 15.54 18.82 13.42
N THR A 118 15.46 20.13 13.69
CA THR A 118 14.50 21.03 13.02
C THR A 118 14.60 20.98 11.50
N GLU A 119 15.82 20.88 10.97
CA GLU A 119 16.06 20.76 9.53
C GLU A 119 15.57 19.42 8.99
N GLN A 120 15.86 18.31 9.68
CA GLN A 120 15.35 16.99 9.29
C GLN A 120 13.83 16.93 9.33
N ILE A 121 13.19 17.54 10.34
CA ILE A 121 11.72 17.63 10.45
C ILE A 121 11.15 18.35 9.22
N ALA A 122 11.74 19.48 8.80
CA ALA A 122 11.29 20.21 7.63
C ALA A 122 11.41 19.39 6.33
N ARG A 123 12.51 18.66 6.17
CA ARG A 123 12.72 17.76 5.01
C ARG A 123 11.71 16.61 5.01
N VAL A 124 11.50 15.95 6.14
CA VAL A 124 10.51 14.87 6.26
C VAL A 124 9.09 15.39 6.01
N ARG A 125 8.74 16.57 6.52
CA ARG A 125 7.44 17.21 6.26
C ARG A 125 7.21 17.37 4.76
N THR A 126 8.23 17.86 4.04
CA THR A 126 8.16 18.04 2.58
C THR A 126 7.91 16.71 1.85
N ILE A 127 8.60 15.65 2.26
CA ILE A 127 8.41 14.30 1.71
C ILE A 127 6.98 13.78 1.97
N MET A 128 6.45 13.99 3.18
CA MET A 128 5.09 13.58 3.54
C MET A 128 4.03 14.36 2.77
N GLN A 129 4.21 15.67 2.58
CA GLN A 129 3.32 16.51 1.78
C GLN A 129 3.33 16.09 0.31
N ALA A 130 4.51 15.83 -0.27
CA ALA A 130 4.62 15.34 -1.64
C ALA A 130 3.82 14.05 -1.87
N LYS A 131 3.79 13.13 -0.87
CA LYS A 131 2.94 11.93 -0.93
C LYS A 131 1.44 12.22 -0.84
N GLY A 132 1.06 13.27 -0.13
CA GLY A 132 -0.32 13.74 -0.03
C GLY A 132 -0.83 14.29 -1.37
N ASP A 133 0.04 15.02 -2.07
CA ASP A 133 -0.23 15.65 -3.36
C ASP A 133 -0.15 14.66 -4.53
N ASP A 134 0.77 13.70 -4.45
CA ASP A 134 0.94 12.60 -5.41
C ASP A 134 0.40 11.28 -4.84
N PRO A 135 -0.86 10.90 -5.14
CA PRO A 135 -1.42 9.63 -4.69
C PRO A 135 -0.74 8.41 -5.35
N GLU A 136 -0.07 8.56 -6.48
CA GLU A 136 0.63 7.48 -7.19
C GLU A 136 1.99 7.18 -6.58
N MET A 137 2.65 8.17 -5.95
CA MET A 137 3.93 7.98 -5.26
C MET A 137 3.87 6.79 -4.31
N ALA A 138 4.74 5.81 -4.52
CA ALA A 138 4.66 4.57 -3.78
C ALA A 138 5.11 4.80 -2.33
N ARG A 139 4.48 4.11 -1.35
CA ARG A 139 4.81 4.30 0.08
C ARG A 139 6.26 3.91 0.41
N ASN A 140 6.86 3.01 -0.37
CA ASN A 140 8.27 2.64 -0.24
C ASN A 140 9.17 3.81 -0.65
N GLU A 141 8.84 4.51 -1.72
CA GLU A 141 9.59 5.67 -2.18
C GLU A 141 9.65 6.75 -1.10
N VAL A 142 8.50 7.08 -0.50
CA VAL A 142 8.43 8.00 0.65
C VAL A 142 9.34 7.54 1.79
N ARG A 143 9.35 6.24 2.08
CA ARG A 143 10.18 5.67 3.16
C ARG A 143 11.67 5.79 2.85
N GLU A 144 12.08 5.50 1.62
CA GLU A 144 13.48 5.64 1.18
C GLU A 144 13.92 7.10 1.22
N GLN A 145 13.09 8.03 0.72
CA GLN A 145 13.35 9.46 0.84
C GLN A 145 13.50 9.89 2.31
N ILE A 146 12.68 9.36 3.21
CA ILE A 146 12.84 9.63 4.66
C ILE A 146 14.18 9.08 5.15
N LYS A 147 14.56 7.85 4.80
CA LYS A 147 15.84 7.25 5.23
C LYS A 147 17.05 8.09 4.83
N ASP A 148 17.00 8.73 3.68
CA ASP A 148 18.08 9.61 3.19
C ASP A 148 18.25 10.89 4.01
N VAL A 149 17.22 11.30 4.75
CA VAL A 149 17.29 12.42 5.70
C VAL A 149 17.87 11.99 7.06
N LEU A 150 17.84 10.69 7.37
CA LEU A 150 18.23 10.14 8.67
C LEU A 150 19.74 9.84 8.74
N THR A 151 20.31 9.96 9.93
CA THR A 151 21.64 9.41 10.23
C THR A 151 21.59 7.87 10.26
N ALA A 152 22.76 7.22 10.23
CA ALA A 152 22.84 5.76 10.29
C ALA A 152 22.16 5.15 11.53
N GLU A 153 22.33 5.78 12.70
CA GLU A 153 21.71 5.33 13.96
C GLU A 153 20.18 5.53 13.95
N GLN A 154 19.72 6.69 13.47
CA GLN A 154 18.28 6.98 13.32
C GLN A 154 17.62 6.03 12.31
N ARG A 155 18.30 5.73 11.21
CA ARG A 155 17.83 4.80 10.17
C ARG A 155 17.63 3.41 10.74
N SER A 156 18.58 2.91 11.53
CA SER A 156 18.45 1.61 12.22
C SER A 156 17.23 1.58 13.14
N THR A 157 17.00 2.63 13.94
CA THR A 157 15.81 2.73 14.81
C THR A 157 14.51 2.81 14.01
N TYR A 158 14.52 3.54 12.90
CA TYR A 158 13.37 3.67 12.00
C TYR A 158 13.02 2.34 11.31
N GLU A 159 14.01 1.55 10.96
CA GLU A 159 13.83 0.20 10.41
C GLU A 159 13.32 -0.78 11.48
N ALA A 160 13.92 -0.77 12.67
CA ALA A 160 13.52 -1.62 13.80
C ALA A 160 12.10 -1.34 14.29
N SER A 161 11.67 -0.08 14.32
CA SER A 161 10.31 0.29 14.74
C SER A 161 9.23 -0.14 13.74
N GLY A 162 9.59 -0.29 12.46
CA GLY A 162 8.73 -0.95 11.48
C GLY A 162 8.49 -2.41 11.85
N ALA A 163 9.57 -3.12 12.21
CA ALA A 163 9.55 -4.53 12.58
C ALA A 163 8.82 -4.84 13.91
N ASP A 164 8.90 -3.96 14.92
CA ASP A 164 8.27 -4.22 16.23
C ASP A 164 6.73 -4.04 16.21
N SER A 165 6.22 -3.23 15.28
CA SER A 165 4.78 -3.15 14.98
C SER A 165 4.21 -4.45 14.39
N GLU A 166 5.08 -5.31 13.83
CA GLU A 166 4.72 -6.62 13.27
C GLU A 166 4.50 -7.68 14.36
N ARG A 167 5.09 -7.51 15.56
CA ARG A 167 4.97 -8.45 16.70
C ARG A 167 3.81 -8.13 17.63
N ARG A 168 3.33 -6.89 17.68
CA ARG A 168 2.16 -6.52 18.51
C ARG A 168 0.88 -6.81 17.72
N GLY A 169 0.31 -7.99 18.00
CA GLY A 169 -0.97 -8.43 17.46
C GLY A 169 -2.12 -7.42 17.63
N PRO A 170 -3.28 -7.67 17.00
CA PRO A 170 -4.32 -6.67 16.76
C PRO A 170 -4.74 -5.98 18.07
N GLY A 171 -4.59 -4.65 18.09
CA GLY A 171 -5.13 -3.80 19.12
C GLY A 171 -6.63 -4.07 19.30
N LYS A 172 -7.10 -4.04 20.55
CA LYS A 172 -8.49 -4.35 20.90
C LYS A 172 -9.46 -3.55 20.02
N PRO A 173 -10.54 -4.16 19.52
CA PRO A 173 -11.51 -3.46 18.67
C PRO A 173 -12.06 -2.25 19.41
N CYS A 174 -12.16 -1.12 18.70
CA CYS A 174 -12.88 0.05 19.18
C CYS A 174 -14.29 -0.39 19.59
N ARG A 175 -14.67 -0.14 20.85
CA ARG A 175 -16.03 -0.40 21.32
C ARG A 175 -17.02 0.38 20.43
N PRO A 176 -18.13 -0.25 19.98
CA PRO A 176 -19.18 0.50 19.31
C PRO A 176 -19.69 1.58 20.26
N GLY A 177 -19.74 2.83 19.77
CA GLY A 177 -20.34 3.95 20.50
C GLY A 177 -21.84 3.71 20.72
N PRO A 178 -22.45 4.35 21.74
CA PRO A 178 -23.87 4.19 21.99
C PRO A 178 -24.69 4.63 20.77
N ALA A 179 -25.62 3.78 20.35
CA ALA A 179 -26.66 4.16 19.40
C ALA A 179 -27.53 5.24 20.07
N PHE A 180 -27.65 6.40 19.41
CA PHE A 180 -28.65 7.41 19.75
C PHE A 180 -29.99 7.05 19.11
#